data_AF-A0A2A2XZE0-F1
#
_entry.id   AF-A0A2A2XZE0-F1
#
_cell.length_a   1.000
_cell.length_b   1.000
_cell.length_c   1.000
_cell.angle_alpha   90.00
_cell.angle_beta   90.00
_cell.angle_gamma   90.00
#
_symmetry.space_group_name_H-M   'P 1'
#
loop_
_entity.id
_entity.type
_entity.pdbx_description
1 polymer ?
#
loop_
_entity_poly.entity_id
_entity_poly.type
_entity_poly.pdbx_seq_one_letter_code
_entity_poly.pdbx_strand_id
1 'polypeptide(L)'
;MDSLEHNFALPLWALVDRSKIEVGKSDMRGLAKELGRWLNHNFDVTHKGVAIEEPAGTAAGEDPMLVVAGVPQPQWPIMIAIAQSKECKLFLVLPNEKGLFTLKELNIPKLEG
;
A
#
# COMPACT_ATOMS: atom_id res chain seq x y z
N MET A 1 16.06 -20.90 1.16
CA MET A 1 15.45 -20.16 2.28
C MET A 1 14.32 -19.36 1.68
N ASP A 2 13.08 -19.74 1.95
CA ASP A 2 11.94 -18.92 1.54
C ASP A 2 12.03 -17.61 2.32
N SER A 3 12.32 -16.52 1.63
CA SER A 3 12.35 -15.20 2.26
C SER A 3 10.94 -14.89 2.75
N LEU A 4 10.79 -14.70 4.06
CA LEU A 4 9.52 -14.29 4.66
C LEU A 4 9.00 -13.02 3.98
N GLU A 5 7.73 -13.02 3.58
CA GLU A 5 7.08 -11.94 2.85
C GLU A 5 5.81 -11.52 3.57
N HIS A 6 5.51 -10.22 3.55
CA HIS A 6 4.24 -9.68 4.03
C HIS A 6 3.65 -8.68 3.04
N ASN A 7 2.32 -8.65 3.01
CA ASN A 7 1.58 -7.64 2.26
C ASN A 7 1.39 -6.41 3.14
N PHE A 8 1.81 -5.27 2.63
CA PHE A 8 1.60 -3.95 3.23
C PHE A 8 0.57 -3.19 2.42
N ALA A 9 -0.23 -2.36 3.08
CA ALA A 9 -1.14 -1.45 2.43
C ALA A 9 -0.89 0.01 2.85
N LEU A 10 -0.89 0.91 1.87
CA LEU A 10 -0.77 2.37 2.03
C LEU A 10 -2.03 3.03 1.44
N PRO A 11 -2.52 4.15 2.02
CA PRO A 11 -3.58 4.93 1.40
C PRO A 11 -3.15 5.43 0.02
N LEU A 12 -3.97 5.20 -1.01
CA LEU A 12 -3.67 5.61 -2.38
C LEU A 12 -3.39 7.11 -2.48
N TRP A 13 -4.21 7.94 -1.82
CA TRP A 13 -4.09 9.40 -1.88
C TRP A 13 -2.91 9.98 -1.08
N ALA A 14 -2.21 9.15 -0.31
CA ALA A 14 -0.92 9.54 0.25
C ALA A 14 0.20 9.46 -0.80
N LEU A 15 -0.01 8.69 -1.88
CA LEU A 15 0.97 8.43 -2.93
C LEU A 15 0.67 9.18 -4.22
N VAL A 16 -0.60 9.47 -4.48
CA VAL A 16 -1.06 10.15 -5.71
C VAL A 16 -1.99 11.31 -5.39
N ASP A 17 -1.85 12.35 -6.20
CA ASP A 17 -2.73 13.51 -6.19
C ASP A 17 -4.12 13.13 -6.72
N ARG A 18 -5.13 13.23 -5.83
CA ARG A 18 -6.52 12.89 -6.13
C ARG A 18 -7.09 13.66 -7.31
N SER A 19 -6.65 14.90 -7.54
CA SER A 19 -7.15 15.71 -8.67
C SER A 19 -6.80 15.13 -10.05
N LYS A 20 -5.85 14.20 -10.09
CA LYS A 20 -5.37 13.56 -11.33
C LYS A 20 -6.06 12.23 -11.62
N ILE A 21 -6.97 11.78 -10.75
CA ILE A 21 -7.62 10.47 -10.85
C ILE A 21 -9.13 10.66 -10.81
N GLU A 22 -9.78 10.29 -11.90
CA GLU A 22 -11.24 10.17 -11.96
C GLU A 22 -11.62 8.69 -11.77
N VAL A 23 -12.17 8.37 -10.59
CA VAL A 23 -12.50 6.99 -10.25
C VAL A 23 -13.61 6.45 -11.15
N GLY A 24 -13.47 5.20 -11.60
CA GLY A 24 -14.38 4.57 -12.55
C GLY A 24 -14.11 4.91 -14.03
N LYS A 25 -13.32 5.95 -14.31
CA LYS A 25 -12.87 6.28 -15.69
C LYS A 25 -11.39 6.06 -15.92
N SER A 26 -10.58 6.24 -14.87
CA SER A 26 -9.14 6.08 -14.93
C SER A 26 -8.75 4.60 -14.95
N ASP A 27 -7.66 4.27 -15.64
CA ASP A 27 -7.09 2.92 -15.62
C ASP A 27 -6.35 2.64 -14.30
N MET A 28 -7.10 2.11 -13.32
CA MET A 28 -6.57 1.77 -12.01
C MET A 28 -5.55 0.62 -12.07
N ARG A 29 -5.64 -0.28 -13.05
CA ARG A 29 -4.66 -1.37 -13.21
C ARG A 29 -3.34 -0.84 -13.75
N GLY A 30 -3.41 0.08 -14.72
CA GLY A 30 -2.25 0.83 -15.20
C GLY A 30 -1.59 1.63 -14.07
N LEU A 31 -2.39 2.34 -13.28
CA LEU A 31 -1.91 3.07 -12.11
C LEU A 31 -1.20 2.17 -11.09
N ALA A 32 -1.76 1.00 -10.77
CA ALA A 32 -1.13 0.05 -9.85
C ALA A 32 0.27 -0.39 -10.35
N LYS A 33 0.43 -0.62 -11.66
CA LYS A 33 1.73 -0.94 -12.26
C LYS A 33 2.72 0.21 -12.15
N GLU A 34 2.28 1.43 -12.43
CA GLU A 34 3.13 2.62 -12.30
C GLU A 34 3.56 2.87 -10.85
N LEU A 35 2.66 2.64 -9.88
CA LEU A 35 3.00 2.72 -8.46
C LEU A 35 4.02 1.65 -8.05
N GLY A 36 3.93 0.43 -8.58
CA GLY A 36 4.98 -0.58 -8.40
C GLY A 36 6.33 -0.12 -8.95
N ARG A 37 6.36 0.39 -10.18
CA ARG A 37 7.58 0.97 -10.76
C ARG A 37 8.13 2.12 -9.92
N TRP A 38 7.26 2.98 -9.41
CA TRP A 38 7.64 4.08 -8.54
C TRP A 38 8.27 3.59 -7.23
N LEU A 39 7.68 2.58 -6.58
CA LEU A 39 8.23 1.97 -5.36
C LEU A 39 9.62 1.39 -5.61
N ASN A 40 9.79 0.65 -6.71
CA ASN A 40 11.07 0.08 -7.09
C ASN A 40 12.11 1.18 -7.42
N HIS A 41 11.75 2.16 -8.24
CA HIS A 41 12.69 3.18 -8.71
C HIS A 41 13.14 4.14 -7.59
N ASN A 42 12.24 4.53 -6.70
CA ASN A 42 12.53 5.56 -5.69
C ASN A 42 13.04 4.98 -4.36
N PHE A 43 12.71 3.73 -4.06
CA PHE A 43 12.99 3.14 -2.75
C PHE A 43 13.64 1.75 -2.82
N ASP A 44 13.96 1.25 -4.02
CA ASP A 44 14.51 -0.10 -4.24
C ASP A 44 13.66 -1.22 -3.62
N VAL A 45 12.35 -1.01 -3.55
CA VAL A 45 11.42 -2.03 -3.04
C VAL A 45 11.24 -3.11 -4.11
N THR A 46 11.67 -4.31 -3.77
CA THR A 46 11.34 -5.56 -4.47
C THR A 46 9.96 -6.00 -4.03
N HIS A 47 9.03 -6.15 -4.97
CA HIS A 47 7.66 -6.56 -4.67
C HIS A 47 7.15 -7.59 -5.68
N LYS A 48 6.27 -8.52 -5.24
CA LYS A 48 5.64 -9.50 -6.15
C LYS A 48 4.54 -8.90 -7.04
N GLY A 49 4.11 -7.68 -6.73
CA GLY A 49 3.08 -6.97 -7.45
C GLY A 49 2.48 -5.88 -6.59
N VAL A 50 1.81 -4.94 -7.24
CA VAL A 50 1.04 -3.89 -6.59
C VAL A 50 -0.40 -3.98 -7.08
N ALA A 51 -1.34 -3.92 -6.14
CA ALA A 51 -2.77 -3.84 -6.41
C ALA A 51 -3.34 -2.57 -5.79
N ILE A 52 -4.45 -2.09 -6.35
CA ILE A 52 -5.27 -1.06 -5.72
C ILE A 52 -6.57 -1.75 -5.31
N GLU A 53 -6.85 -1.72 -4.01
CA GLU A 53 -7.97 -2.41 -3.38
C GLU A 53 -8.88 -1.43 -2.64
N GLU A 54 -10.16 -1.77 -2.58
CA GLU A 54 -11.16 -1.07 -1.77
C GLU A 54 -11.38 -1.87 -0.47
N PRO A 55 -11.34 -1.23 0.71
CA PRO A 55 -11.64 -1.88 1.97
C PRO A 55 -13.10 -2.34 1.98
N ALA A 56 -13.32 -3.49 2.63
CA ALA A 56 -14.67 -3.99 2.81
C ALA A 56 -15.55 -2.94 3.52
N GLY A 57 -16.63 -2.53 2.86
CA GLY A 57 -17.61 -1.57 3.39
C GLY A 57 -17.49 -0.14 2.84
N THR A 58 -16.53 0.16 1.95
CA THR A 58 -16.54 1.40 1.18
C THR A 58 -17.37 1.22 -0.09
N ALA A 59 -18.11 2.26 -0.49
CA ALA A 59 -18.71 2.25 -1.83
C ALA A 59 -17.60 2.31 -2.89
N ALA A 60 -17.88 1.78 -4.08
CA ALA A 60 -16.91 1.77 -5.17
C ALA A 60 -16.43 3.19 -5.50
N GLY A 61 -15.12 3.40 -5.38
CA GLY A 61 -14.47 4.70 -5.55
C GLY A 61 -14.59 5.71 -4.41
N GLU A 62 -15.06 5.29 -3.23
CA GLU A 62 -14.97 6.06 -2.00
C GLU A 62 -13.69 5.75 -1.21
N ASP A 63 -13.42 6.59 -0.21
CA ASP A 63 -12.27 6.46 0.65
C ASP A 63 -12.44 5.40 1.75
N PRO A 64 -11.37 4.69 2.14
CA PRO A 64 -10.00 4.80 1.63
C PRO A 64 -9.65 3.77 0.54
N MET A 65 -9.22 4.17 -0.66
CA MET A 65 -8.55 3.24 -1.59
C MET A 65 -7.13 2.90 -1.10
N LEU A 66 -6.70 1.65 -1.23
CA LEU A 66 -5.44 1.15 -0.70
C LEU A 66 -4.53 0.60 -1.78
N VAL A 67 -3.25 0.94 -1.71
CA VAL A 67 -2.18 0.36 -2.52
C VAL A 67 -1.56 -0.78 -1.73
N VAL A 68 -1.73 -2.01 -2.21
CA VAL A 68 -1.24 -3.23 -1.55
C VAL A 68 -0.02 -3.77 -2.28
N ALA A 69 1.07 -4.03 -1.55
CA ALA A 69 2.31 -4.58 -2.08
C ALA A 69 2.85 -5.72 -1.19
N GLY A 70 3.21 -6.84 -1.80
CA GLY A 70 3.93 -7.94 -1.13
C GLY A 70 5.42 -7.67 -1.10
N VAL A 71 5.98 -7.50 0.10
CA VAL A 71 7.36 -7.03 0.34
C VAL A 71 8.14 -8.05 1.19
N PRO A 72 9.40 -8.39 0.82
CA PRO A 72 10.23 -9.30 1.58
C PRO A 72 10.72 -8.69 2.89
N GLN A 73 10.95 -9.52 3.90
CA GLN A 73 11.30 -9.11 5.27
C GLN A 73 12.46 -8.10 5.37
N PRO A 74 13.58 -8.24 4.63
CA PRO A 74 14.67 -7.28 4.71
C PRO A 74 14.27 -5.84 4.32
N GLN A 75 13.18 -5.68 3.56
CA GLN A 75 12.72 -4.40 3.04
C GLN A 75 11.49 -3.85 3.78
N TRP A 76 10.95 -4.54 4.78
CA TRP A 76 9.86 -4.02 5.61
C TRP A 76 10.15 -2.64 6.23
N PRO A 77 11.38 -2.33 6.70
CA PRO A 77 11.69 -0.99 7.22
C PRO A 77 11.49 0.12 6.19
N ILE A 78 11.62 -0.17 4.88
CA ILE A 78 11.41 0.81 3.82
C ILE A 78 9.94 1.23 3.76
N MET A 79 9.01 0.28 3.95
CA MET A 79 7.57 0.60 3.99
C MET A 79 7.22 1.53 5.15
N ILE A 80 7.89 1.36 6.31
CA ILE A 80 7.75 2.25 7.46
C ILE A 80 8.26 3.65 7.09
N ALA A 81 9.45 3.76 6.49
CA ALA A 81 10.03 5.03 6.06
C ALA A 81 9.16 5.77 5.04
N ILE A 82 8.55 5.05 4.08
CA ILE A 82 7.60 5.62 3.12
C ILE A 82 6.39 6.21 3.86
N ALA A 83 5.77 5.45 4.77
CA ALA A 83 4.61 5.91 5.52
C ALA A 83 4.93 7.16 6.38
N GLN A 84 6.11 7.20 7.01
CA GLN A 84 6.58 8.39 7.73
C GLN A 84 6.76 9.59 6.80
N SER A 85 7.44 9.40 5.67
CA SER A 85 7.70 10.48 4.69
C SER A 85 6.42 11.03 4.06
N LYS A 86 5.37 10.22 3.95
CA LYS A 86 4.07 10.60 3.39
C LYS A 86 3.06 10.99 4.45
N GLU A 87 3.46 11.01 5.73
CA GLU A 87 2.62 11.28 6.89
C GLU A 87 1.30 10.50 6.87
N CYS A 88 1.37 9.22 6.46
CA CYS A 88 0.20 8.40 6.24
C CYS A 88 0.23 7.11 7.07
N LYS A 89 -0.94 6.47 7.16
CA LYS A 89 -1.08 5.18 7.82
C LYS A 89 -0.41 4.08 7.01
N LEU A 90 0.17 3.09 7.70
CA LEU A 90 0.62 1.84 7.11
C LEU A 90 -0.17 0.70 7.72
N PHE A 91 -0.61 -0.25 6.90
CA PHE A 91 -1.31 -1.44 7.36
C PHE A 91 -0.55 -2.70 6.97
N LEU A 92 -0.59 -3.71 7.84
CA LEU A 92 -0.34 -5.09 7.46
C LEU A 92 -1.65 -5.71 6.96
N VAL A 93 -1.57 -6.43 5.84
CA VAL A 93 -2.67 -7.24 5.33
C VAL A 93 -2.49 -8.66 5.85
N LEU A 94 -3.35 -9.07 6.78
CA LEU A 94 -3.27 -10.35 7.46
C LEU A 94 -4.46 -11.24 7.08
N PRO A 95 -4.29 -12.54 6.83
CA PRO A 95 -5.41 -13.45 6.76
C PRO A 95 -6.07 -13.58 8.14
N ASN A 96 -7.39 -13.61 8.20
CA ASN A 96 -8.15 -13.93 9.39
C ASN A 96 -8.47 -15.44 9.45
N GLU A 97 -9.10 -15.85 10.55
CA GLU A 97 -9.46 -17.25 10.84
C GLU A 97 -10.39 -17.88 9.78
N LYS A 98 -11.03 -17.07 8.93
CA LYS A 98 -11.93 -17.49 7.84
C LYS A 98 -11.29 -17.40 6.46
N GLY A 99 -9.99 -17.11 6.38
CA GLY A 99 -9.26 -16.94 5.12
C GLY A 99 -9.56 -15.63 4.39
N LEU A 100 -10.25 -14.68 5.03
CA LEU A 100 -10.43 -13.32 4.51
C LEU A 100 -9.29 -12.42 4.98
N PHE A 101 -8.96 -11.38 4.23
CA PHE A 101 -7.93 -10.44 4.64
C PHE A 101 -8.49 -9.36 5.59
N THR A 102 -7.73 -9.03 6.63
CA THR A 102 -7.95 -7.92 7.54
C THR A 102 -6.76 -6.98 7.53
N LEU A 103 -7.02 -5.71 7.84
CA LEU A 103 -6.01 -4.67 7.92
C LEU A 103 -5.66 -4.46 9.39
N LYS A 104 -4.37 -4.56 9.72
CA LYS A 104 -3.82 -4.15 11.01
C LYS A 104 -2.99 -2.89 10.81
N GLU A 105 -3.49 -1.77 11.32
CA GLU A 105 -2.74 -0.52 11.32
C GLU A 105 -1.47 -0.67 12.17
N LEU A 106 -0.34 -0.26 11.62
CA LEU A 106 0.93 -0.22 12.33
C LEU A 106 1.07 1.12 13.05
N ASN A 107 1.43 1.06 14.33
CA ASN A 107 1.77 2.25 15.09
C ASN A 107 3.17 2.73 14.66
N ILE A 108 3.22 3.68 13.73
CA ILE A 108 4.46 4.25 13.23
C ILE A 108 4.71 5.58 13.93
N PRO A 109 5.83 5.75 14.65
CA PRO A 109 6.17 7.02 15.27
C PRO A 109 6.38 8.09 14.20
N LYS A 110 5.94 9.31 14.48
CA LYS A 110 6.27 10.46 13.64
C LYS A 110 7.78 10.70 13.71
N LEU A 111 8.37 11.13 12.59
CA LEU A 111 9.74 11.64 12.61
C LEU A 111 9.70 12.99 13.34
N GLU A 112 10.22 13.03 14.57
CA GLU A 112 10.52 14.30 15.22
C GLU A 112 11.80 14.86 14.58
N GLY A 113 11.70 16.08 14.03
CA GLY A 113 12.81 16.80 13.41
C GLY A 113 13.64 17.58 14.40
#